data_AF-A0A1J4K5R4-F1
#
_entry.id   AF-A0A1J4K5R4-F1
#
_cell.length_a   1.000
_cell.length_b   1.000
_cell.length_c   1.000
_cell.angle_alpha   90.00
_cell.angle_beta   90.00
_cell.angle_gamma   90.00
#
_symmetry.space_group_name_H-M   'P 1'
#
loop_
_entity.id
_entity.type
_entity.pdbx_description
1 polymer ?
#
loop_
_entity_poly.entity_id
_entity_poly.type
_entity_poly.pdbx_seq_one_letter_code
_entity_poly.pdbx_strand_id
1 'polypeptide(L)'
;MGEIQTLYLNVLNKEKELADAEERTAEDINDIAARFEVIFRLSEETSVAKKKVKDAKARIEKLRKDLELDSLKGGTKKYKIEADINKAIDAKKQAIEAAEEKLQEFIAAKEKYTTFKVSRLQHAYNQLGKVITSSMREQSEEAEKLSQAISEAQENIDHLLETEAPASEPAEPVADDY
;
A
#
# COMPACT_ATOMS: atom_id res chain seq x y z
N MET A 1 -41.96 -10.39 -7.60
CA MET A 1 -40.90 -11.39 -7.31
C MET A 1 -39.68 -11.25 -8.23
N GLY A 2 -39.81 -11.40 -9.55
CA GLY A 2 -38.65 -11.28 -10.47
C GLY A 2 -37.99 -9.89 -10.51
N GLU A 3 -38.77 -8.83 -10.32
CA GLU A 3 -38.27 -7.44 -10.25
C GLU A 3 -37.43 -7.19 -8.99
N ILE A 4 -37.95 -7.55 -7.80
CA ILE A 4 -37.22 -7.48 -6.51
C ILE A 4 -35.89 -8.25 -6.60
N GLN A 5 -35.91 -9.45 -7.18
CA GLN A 5 -34.69 -10.25 -7.38
C GLN A 5 -33.68 -9.51 -8.27
N THR A 6 -34.14 -8.86 -9.34
CA THR A 6 -33.26 -8.11 -10.25
C THR A 6 -32.64 -6.90 -9.54
N LEU A 7 -33.44 -6.12 -8.81
CA LEU A 7 -32.97 -4.97 -8.04
C LEU A 7 -31.97 -5.38 -6.95
N TYR A 8 -32.23 -6.49 -6.26
CA TYR A 8 -31.29 -7.04 -5.27
C TYR A 8 -29.95 -7.44 -5.91
N LEU A 9 -29.98 -8.12 -7.07
CA LEU A 9 -28.76 -8.48 -7.80
C LEU A 9 -27.99 -7.24 -8.28
N ASN A 10 -28.68 -6.17 -8.68
CA ASN A 10 -28.04 -4.91 -9.05
C ASN A 10 -27.26 -4.29 -7.87
N VAL A 11 -27.85 -4.26 -6.68
CA VAL A 11 -27.18 -3.79 -5.46
C VAL A 11 -25.92 -4.63 -5.18
N LEU A 12 -26.02 -5.96 -5.24
CA LEU A 12 -24.87 -6.86 -5.03
C LEU A 12 -23.77 -6.66 -6.08
N ASN A 13 -24.14 -6.41 -7.33
CA ASN A 13 -23.16 -6.12 -8.38
C ASN A 13 -22.36 -4.84 -8.08
N LYS A 14 -22.98 -3.82 -7.48
CA LYS A 14 -22.28 -2.60 -7.05
C LYS A 14 -21.32 -2.84 -5.90
N GLU A 15 -21.67 -3.72 -4.95
CA GLU A 15 -20.74 -4.15 -3.90
C GLU A 15 -19.53 -4.90 -4.47
N LYS A 16 -19.75 -5.74 -5.49
CA LYS A 16 -18.67 -6.41 -6.18
C LYS A 16 -17.72 -5.41 -6.89
N GLU A 17 -18.27 -4.42 -7.58
CA GLU A 17 -17.46 -3.37 -8.23
C GLU A 17 -16.56 -2.62 -7.22
N LEU A 18 -17.06 -2.38 -6.01
CA LEU A 18 -16.27 -1.78 -4.93
C LEU A 18 -15.14 -2.70 -4.47
N ALA A 19 -15.44 -3.98 -4.24
CA ALA A 19 -14.43 -4.97 -3.84
C ALA A 19 -13.32 -5.12 -4.89
N ASP A 20 -13.68 -5.19 -6.18
CA ASP A 20 -12.74 -5.28 -7.29
C ASP A 20 -11.83 -4.03 -7.35
N ALA A 21 -12.36 -2.85 -7.04
CA ALA A 21 -11.59 -1.61 -6.99
C ALA A 21 -10.63 -1.53 -5.79
N GLU A 22 -11.02 -2.09 -4.64
CA GLU A 22 -10.14 -2.23 -3.49
C GLU A 22 -8.98 -3.18 -3.80
N GLU A 23 -9.24 -4.31 -4.47
CA GLU A 23 -8.21 -5.25 -4.92
C GLU A 23 -7.22 -4.56 -5.86
N ARG A 24 -7.72 -3.82 -6.88
CA ARG A 24 -6.86 -3.05 -7.78
C ARG A 24 -6.00 -2.01 -7.06
N THR A 25 -6.58 -1.35 -6.06
CA THR A 25 -5.84 -0.38 -5.21
C THR A 25 -4.71 -1.08 -4.45
N ALA A 26 -4.97 -2.28 -3.91
CA ALA A 26 -3.97 -3.08 -3.25
C ALA A 26 -2.83 -3.49 -4.21
N GLU A 27 -3.13 -3.83 -5.47
CA GLU A 27 -2.11 -4.12 -6.49
C GLU A 27 -1.19 -2.92 -6.75
N ASP A 28 -1.75 -1.70 -6.83
CA ASP A 28 -0.95 -0.49 -7.00
C ASP A 28 -0.03 -0.22 -5.79
N ILE A 29 -0.51 -0.49 -4.56
CA ILE A 29 0.29 -0.39 -3.33
C ILE A 29 1.39 -1.47 -3.33
N ASN A 30 1.09 -2.68 -3.79
CA ASN A 30 2.05 -3.77 -3.88
C ASN A 30 3.17 -3.48 -4.90
N ASP A 31 2.89 -2.82 -6.04
CA ASP A 31 3.92 -2.37 -6.99
C ASP A 31 4.89 -1.37 -6.33
N ILE A 32 4.40 -0.52 -5.42
CA ILE A 32 5.25 0.36 -4.61
C ILE A 32 6.16 -0.44 -3.69
N ALA A 33 5.59 -1.40 -2.94
CA ALA A 33 6.34 -2.24 -2.01
C ALA A 33 7.43 -3.05 -2.74
N ALA A 34 7.10 -3.71 -3.85
CA ALA A 34 8.05 -4.50 -4.62
C ALA A 34 9.22 -3.65 -5.13
N ARG A 35 8.96 -2.42 -5.60
CA ARG A 35 10.04 -1.53 -6.08
C ARG A 35 10.87 -0.91 -4.97
N PHE A 36 10.35 -0.85 -3.75
CA PHE A 36 11.11 -0.38 -2.59
C PHE A 36 12.32 -1.30 -2.29
N GLU A 37 12.22 -2.60 -2.57
CA GLU A 37 13.30 -3.56 -2.35
C GLU A 37 14.60 -3.16 -3.07
N VAL A 38 14.48 -2.62 -4.29
CA VAL A 38 15.61 -2.12 -5.07
C VAL A 38 16.29 -0.93 -4.36
N ILE A 39 15.49 -0.02 -3.81
CA ILE A 39 15.99 1.15 -3.07
C ILE A 39 16.66 0.70 -1.78
N PHE A 40 16.07 -0.27 -1.08
CA PHE A 40 16.64 -0.83 0.13
C PHE A 40 18.02 -1.47 -0.14
N ARG A 41 18.13 -2.31 -1.17
CA ARG A 41 19.41 -2.92 -1.57
C ARG A 41 20.48 -1.87 -1.88
N LEU A 42 20.15 -0.85 -2.68
CA LEU A 42 21.09 0.22 -3.02
C LEU A 42 21.51 1.05 -1.78
N SER A 43 20.62 1.20 -0.81
CA SER A 43 20.94 1.82 0.49
C SER A 43 21.96 0.99 1.27
N GLU A 44 21.80 -0.34 1.30
CA GLU A 44 22.76 -1.24 1.94
C GLU A 44 24.13 -1.19 1.25
N GLU A 45 24.16 -1.26 -0.09
CA GLU A 45 25.40 -1.13 -0.87
C GLU A 45 26.12 0.20 -0.60
N THR A 46 25.37 1.30 -0.53
CA THR A 46 25.90 2.62 -0.19
C THR A 46 26.48 2.65 1.23
N SER A 47 25.81 1.99 2.19
CA SER A 47 26.30 1.87 3.57
C SER A 47 27.61 1.10 3.64
N VAL A 48 27.72 -0.01 2.90
CA VAL A 48 28.95 -0.80 2.80
C VAL A 48 30.09 0.02 2.18
N ALA A 49 29.83 0.78 1.11
CA ALA A 49 30.83 1.64 0.49
C ALA A 49 31.34 2.73 1.46
N LYS A 50 30.43 3.40 2.17
CA LYS A 50 30.79 4.37 3.23
C LYS A 50 31.62 3.73 4.34
N LYS A 51 31.29 2.50 4.73
CA LYS A 51 32.07 1.76 5.73
C LYS A 51 33.50 1.51 5.26
N LYS A 52 33.72 1.13 3.99
CA LYS A 52 35.08 0.96 3.43
C LYS A 52 35.92 2.24 3.53
N VAL A 53 35.33 3.42 3.28
CA VAL A 53 36.02 4.71 3.45
C VAL A 53 36.43 4.92 4.91
N LYS A 54 35.53 4.63 5.85
CA LYS A 54 35.81 4.74 7.30
C LYS A 54 36.92 3.79 7.73
N ASP A 55 36.88 2.54 7.28
CA ASP A 55 37.88 1.52 7.60
C ASP A 55 39.25 1.89 7.03
N ALA A 56 39.31 2.42 5.80
CA ALA A 56 40.54 2.92 5.20
C ALA A 56 41.12 4.12 5.99
N LYS A 57 40.26 5.04 6.44
CA LYS A 57 40.68 6.17 7.31
C LYS A 57 41.26 5.66 8.64
N ALA A 58 40.58 4.72 9.30
CA ALA A 58 41.05 4.13 10.55
C ALA A 58 42.40 3.40 10.38
N ARG A 59 42.59 2.72 9.26
CA ARG A 59 43.87 2.06 8.93
C ARG A 59 45.01 3.07 8.77
N ILE A 60 44.78 4.20 8.11
CA ILE A 60 45.78 5.27 7.97
C ILE A 60 46.15 5.82 9.35
N GLU A 61 45.18 6.10 10.22
CA GLU A 61 45.45 6.60 11.57
C GLU A 61 46.25 5.60 12.41
N LYS A 62 45.93 4.29 12.31
CA LYS A 62 46.70 3.24 12.97
C LYS A 62 48.15 3.22 12.48
N LEU A 63 48.37 3.22 11.17
CA LEU A 63 49.71 3.18 10.59
C LEU A 63 50.53 4.43 10.95
N ARG A 64 49.89 5.61 11.06
CA ARG A 64 50.55 6.84 11.54
C ARG A 64 51.03 6.72 12.99
N LYS A 65 50.21 6.13 13.88
CA LYS A 65 50.62 5.84 15.27
C LYS A 65 51.75 4.81 15.32
N ASP A 66 51.67 3.77 14.48
CA ASP A 66 52.72 2.75 14.40
C ASP A 66 54.07 3.37 13.93
N LEU A 67 54.03 4.33 13.00
CA LEU A 67 55.22 5.07 12.55
C LEU A 67 55.85 5.93 13.65
N GLU A 68 55.03 6.59 14.46
CA GLU A 68 55.46 7.37 15.61
C GLU A 68 56.14 6.47 16.66
N LEU A 69 55.51 5.33 16.99
CA LEU A 69 56.07 4.34 17.91
C LEU A 69 57.37 3.71 17.40
N ASP A 70 57.47 3.42 16.09
CA ASP A 70 58.71 2.91 15.49
C ASP A 70 59.83 3.94 15.58
N SER A 71 59.51 5.22 15.36
CA SER A 71 60.47 6.33 15.48
C SER A 71 61.05 6.43 16.90
N LEU A 72 60.23 6.26 17.93
CA LEU A 72 60.68 6.21 19.33
C LEU A 72 61.54 4.98 19.65
N LYS A 73 61.42 3.90 18.87
CA LYS A 73 62.16 2.64 19.04
C LYS A 73 63.39 2.52 18.12
N GLY A 74 63.81 3.62 17.49
CA GLY A 74 65.00 3.67 16.64
C GLY A 74 64.75 3.57 15.13
N GLY A 75 63.48 3.56 14.68
CA GLY A 75 63.11 3.84 13.28
C GLY A 75 63.42 2.75 12.26
N THR A 76 63.65 1.51 12.70
CA THR A 76 64.08 0.40 11.81
C THR A 76 63.05 0.01 10.74
N LYS A 77 61.76 0.34 10.90
CA LYS A 77 60.68 -0.03 9.97
C LYS A 77 60.05 1.18 9.26
N LYS A 78 60.59 2.37 9.46
CA LYS A 78 60.09 3.64 8.92
C LYS A 78 59.64 3.55 7.46
N TYR A 79 60.55 3.17 6.55
CA TYR A 79 60.26 3.11 5.11
C TYR A 79 59.13 2.13 4.75
N LYS A 80 59.02 1.01 5.47
CA LYS A 80 57.96 0.03 5.25
C LYS A 80 56.61 0.58 5.69
N ILE A 81 56.55 1.21 6.86
CA ILE A 81 55.30 1.79 7.39
C ILE A 81 54.86 2.97 6.51
N GLU A 82 55.79 3.82 6.04
CA GLU A 82 55.50 4.91 5.09
C GLU A 82 54.94 4.39 3.77
N ALA A 83 55.51 3.31 3.21
CA ALA A 83 54.97 2.66 2.02
C ALA A 83 53.55 2.10 2.25
N ASP A 84 53.29 1.49 3.41
CA ASP A 84 51.97 0.98 3.77
C ASP A 84 50.94 2.12 3.99
N ILE A 85 51.36 3.27 4.51
CA ILE A 85 50.52 4.49 4.60
C ILE A 85 50.11 4.96 3.21
N ASN A 86 51.06 5.05 2.27
CA ASN A 86 50.76 5.48 0.91
C ASN A 86 49.77 4.53 0.22
N LYS A 87 49.97 3.21 0.36
CA LYS A 87 49.00 2.20 -0.13
C LYS A 87 47.62 2.37 0.50
N ALA A 88 47.55 2.66 1.79
CA ALA A 88 46.27 2.88 2.47
C ALA A 88 45.59 4.19 2.05
N ILE A 89 46.37 5.24 1.72
CA ILE A 89 45.85 6.50 1.16
C ILE A 89 45.26 6.26 -0.23
N ASP A 90 45.94 5.51 -1.10
CA ASP A 90 45.43 5.21 -2.43
C ASP A 90 44.19 4.32 -2.37
N ALA A 91 44.17 3.31 -1.49
CA ALA A 91 42.98 2.52 -1.22
C ALA A 91 41.82 3.37 -0.69
N LYS A 92 42.09 4.39 0.13
CA LYS A 92 41.07 5.33 0.61
C LYS A 92 40.51 6.17 -0.55
N LYS A 93 41.34 6.66 -1.47
CA LYS A 93 40.88 7.42 -2.65
C LYS A 93 39.94 6.57 -3.51
N GLN A 94 40.34 5.34 -3.83
CA GLN A 94 39.49 4.40 -4.57
C GLN A 94 38.18 4.09 -3.84
N ALA A 95 38.23 3.95 -2.51
CA ALA A 95 37.01 3.75 -1.72
C ALA A 95 36.09 4.97 -1.71
N ILE A 96 36.62 6.19 -1.77
CA ILE A 96 35.82 7.42 -1.89
C ILE A 96 35.14 7.46 -3.24
N GLU A 97 35.89 7.27 -4.34
CA GLU A 97 35.34 7.26 -5.70
C GLU A 97 34.20 6.23 -5.84
N ALA A 98 34.41 5.00 -5.36
CA ALA A 98 33.39 3.96 -5.37
C ALA A 98 32.16 4.30 -4.49
N ALA A 99 32.37 5.00 -3.36
CA ALA A 99 31.27 5.43 -2.50
C ALA A 99 30.49 6.60 -3.11
N GLU A 100 31.14 7.50 -3.82
CA GLU A 100 30.51 8.60 -4.55
C GLU A 100 29.65 8.06 -5.70
N GLU A 101 30.18 7.14 -6.50
CA GLU A 101 29.44 6.47 -7.58
C GLU A 101 28.17 5.78 -7.04
N LYS A 102 28.31 4.98 -5.96
CA LYS A 102 27.17 4.30 -5.34
C LYS A 102 26.15 5.26 -4.74
N LEU A 103 26.60 6.38 -4.17
CA LEU A 103 25.71 7.39 -3.64
C LEU A 103 24.92 8.09 -4.75
N GLN A 104 25.55 8.40 -5.89
CA GLN A 104 24.88 8.96 -7.06
C GLN A 104 23.85 7.99 -7.64
N GLU A 105 24.21 6.71 -7.78
CA GLU A 105 23.29 5.65 -8.19
C GLU A 105 22.06 5.58 -7.26
N PHE A 106 22.30 5.58 -5.95
CA PHE A 106 21.24 5.55 -4.95
C PHE A 106 20.32 6.79 -5.02
N ILE A 107 20.89 7.99 -5.17
CA ILE A 107 20.11 9.23 -5.31
C ILE A 107 19.23 9.16 -6.56
N ALA A 108 19.81 8.83 -7.71
CA ALA A 108 19.08 8.74 -8.98
C ALA A 108 17.94 7.70 -8.92
N ALA A 109 18.20 6.54 -8.29
CA ALA A 109 17.18 5.51 -8.09
C ALA A 109 16.07 6.00 -7.14
N LYS A 110 16.42 6.70 -6.06
CA LYS A 110 15.47 7.22 -5.07
C LYS A 110 14.57 8.32 -5.66
N GLU A 111 15.11 9.19 -6.50
CA GLU A 111 14.34 10.20 -7.22
C GLU A 111 13.30 9.54 -8.13
N LYS A 112 13.73 8.60 -8.98
CA LYS A 112 12.84 7.82 -9.86
C LYS A 112 11.76 7.08 -9.07
N TYR A 113 12.14 6.42 -7.97
CA TYR A 113 11.18 5.73 -7.11
C TYR A 113 10.19 6.69 -6.45
N THR A 114 10.63 7.87 -6.04
CA THR A 114 9.74 8.87 -5.42
C THR A 114 8.69 9.35 -6.41
N THR A 115 9.09 9.69 -7.64
CA THR A 115 8.16 10.03 -8.71
C THR A 115 7.18 8.90 -8.97
N PHE A 116 7.69 7.67 -9.15
CA PHE A 116 6.86 6.48 -9.36
C PHE A 116 5.85 6.28 -8.22
N LYS A 117 6.30 6.34 -6.96
CA LYS A 117 5.46 6.15 -5.77
C LYS A 117 4.33 7.17 -5.73
N VAL A 118 4.63 8.45 -5.94
CA VAL A 118 3.61 9.51 -5.93
C VAL A 118 2.60 9.28 -7.04
N SER A 119 3.04 9.03 -8.28
CA SER A 119 2.14 8.75 -9.40
C SER A 119 1.26 7.53 -9.17
N ARG A 120 1.82 6.49 -8.56
CA ARG A 120 1.11 5.24 -8.26
C ARG A 120 0.06 5.42 -7.17
N LEU A 121 0.38 6.15 -6.09
CA LEU A 121 -0.58 6.50 -5.04
C LEU A 121 -1.70 7.39 -5.57
N GLN A 122 -1.36 8.38 -6.40
CA GLN A 122 -2.36 9.22 -7.06
C GLN A 122 -3.30 8.38 -7.92
N HIS A 123 -2.76 7.44 -8.72
CA HIS A 123 -3.58 6.55 -9.52
C HIS A 123 -4.53 5.71 -8.67
N ALA A 124 -4.00 5.03 -7.65
CA ALA A 124 -4.74 4.13 -6.77
C ALA A 124 -5.93 4.85 -6.11
N TYR A 125 -5.67 5.96 -5.43
CA TYR A 125 -6.72 6.67 -4.70
C TYR A 125 -7.67 7.46 -5.60
N ASN A 126 -7.20 8.00 -6.73
CA ASN A 126 -8.11 8.66 -7.68
C ASN A 126 -9.07 7.66 -8.32
N GLN A 127 -8.62 6.45 -8.65
CA GLN A 127 -9.51 5.42 -9.18
C GLN A 127 -10.47 4.91 -8.13
N LEU A 128 -9.97 4.56 -6.94
CA LEU A 128 -10.81 4.12 -5.84
C LEU A 128 -11.88 5.17 -5.50
N GLY A 129 -11.50 6.44 -5.39
CA GLY A 129 -12.45 7.52 -5.11
C GLY A 129 -13.53 7.67 -6.18
N LYS A 130 -13.18 7.49 -7.47
CA LYS A 130 -14.17 7.51 -8.57
C LYS A 130 -15.14 6.34 -8.49
N VAL A 131 -14.64 5.12 -8.26
CA VAL A 131 -15.48 3.93 -8.15
C VAL A 131 -16.39 4.06 -6.92
N ILE A 132 -15.85 4.41 -5.75
CA ILE A 132 -16.65 4.64 -4.54
C ILE A 132 -17.77 5.65 -4.80
N THR A 133 -17.45 6.81 -5.39
CA THR A 133 -18.45 7.86 -5.64
C THR A 133 -19.56 7.38 -6.57
N SER A 134 -19.20 6.69 -7.66
CA SER A 134 -20.18 6.21 -8.65
C SER A 134 -20.98 5.02 -8.14
N SER A 135 -20.31 3.98 -7.64
CA SER A 135 -20.96 2.76 -7.14
C SER A 135 -21.83 3.04 -5.91
N MET A 136 -21.43 3.92 -4.98
CA MET A 136 -22.28 4.27 -3.82
C MET A 136 -23.53 5.04 -4.23
N ARG A 137 -23.42 5.97 -5.18
CA ARG A 137 -24.58 6.69 -5.70
C ARG A 137 -25.55 5.73 -6.37
N GLU A 138 -25.06 4.88 -7.26
CA GLU A 138 -25.88 3.89 -7.97
C GLU A 138 -26.47 2.85 -7.01
N GLN A 139 -25.71 2.42 -6.01
CA GLN A 139 -26.18 1.50 -4.97
C GLN A 139 -27.32 2.13 -4.15
N SER A 140 -27.22 3.42 -3.80
CA SER A 140 -28.30 4.14 -3.11
C SER A 140 -29.56 4.21 -3.98
N GLU A 141 -29.43 4.55 -5.26
CA GLU A 141 -30.56 4.61 -6.20
C GLU A 141 -31.24 3.25 -6.37
N GLU A 142 -30.47 2.17 -6.51
CA GLU A 142 -31.02 0.81 -6.64
C GLU A 142 -31.63 0.31 -5.32
N ALA A 143 -31.04 0.66 -4.18
CA ALA A 143 -31.57 0.30 -2.86
C ALA A 143 -32.90 1.00 -2.55
N GLU A 144 -33.05 2.26 -2.96
CA GLU A 144 -34.32 2.99 -2.85
C GLU A 144 -35.42 2.32 -3.68
N LYS A 145 -35.12 1.97 -4.94
CA LYS A 145 -36.07 1.23 -5.81
C LYS A 145 -36.45 -0.12 -5.21
N LEU A 146 -35.47 -0.86 -4.68
CA LEU A 146 -35.70 -2.14 -4.03
C LEU A 146 -36.63 -1.98 -2.81
N SER A 147 -36.40 -0.97 -1.98
CA SER A 147 -37.21 -0.66 -0.80
C SER A 147 -38.65 -0.34 -1.18
N GLN A 148 -38.85 0.47 -2.22
CA GLN A 148 -40.18 0.78 -2.77
C GLN A 148 -40.88 -0.48 -3.28
N ALA A 149 -40.21 -1.29 -4.11
CA ALA A 149 -40.78 -2.51 -4.66
C ALA A 149 -41.15 -3.55 -3.57
N ILE A 150 -40.39 -3.62 -2.47
CA ILE A 150 -40.72 -4.48 -1.32
C ILE A 150 -41.95 -3.95 -0.59
N SER A 151 -42.00 -2.63 -0.33
CA SER A 151 -43.15 -2.00 0.35
C SER A 151 -44.44 -2.21 -0.44
N GLU A 152 -44.41 -1.96 -1.75
CA GLU A 152 -45.56 -2.18 -2.64
C GLU A 152 -45.97 -3.66 -2.68
N ALA A 153 -45.01 -4.59 -2.71
CA ALA A 153 -45.32 -6.01 -2.66
C ALA A 153 -45.97 -6.41 -1.33
N GLN A 154 -45.55 -5.84 -0.20
CA GLN A 154 -46.17 -6.04 1.10
C GLN A 154 -47.59 -5.50 1.15
N GLU A 155 -47.81 -4.24 0.74
CA GLU A 155 -49.15 -3.64 0.72
C GLU A 155 -50.13 -4.45 -0.15
N ASN A 156 -49.67 -4.97 -1.29
CA ASN A 156 -50.48 -5.84 -2.15
C ASN A 156 -50.82 -7.18 -1.50
N ILE A 157 -49.88 -7.78 -0.76
CA ILE A 157 -50.13 -9.02 -0.01
C ILE A 157 -51.14 -8.76 1.12
N ASP A 158 -50.95 -7.67 1.88
CA ASP A 158 -51.84 -7.31 2.98
C ASP A 158 -53.26 -7.05 2.47
N HIS A 159 -53.42 -6.31 1.36
CA HIS A 159 -54.73 -6.09 0.74
C HIS A 159 -55.41 -7.41 0.32
N LEU A 160 -54.66 -8.35 -0.28
CA LEU A 160 -55.18 -9.66 -0.66
C LEU A 160 -55.67 -10.46 0.56
N LEU A 161 -54.92 -10.42 1.66
CA LEU A 161 -55.29 -11.10 2.91
C LEU A 161 -56.52 -10.46 3.58
N GLU A 162 -56.67 -9.13 3.49
CA GLU A 162 -57.84 -8.41 4.00
C GLU A 162 -59.10 -8.65 3.16
N THR A 163 -58.97 -8.85 1.83
CA THR A 163 -60.11 -9.13 0.95
C THR A 163 -60.61 -10.58 1.02
N GLU A 164 -59.82 -11.52 1.54
CA GLU A 164 -60.20 -12.92 1.72
C GLU A 164 -60.84 -13.24 3.09
N ALA A 165 -60.95 -12.28 4.01
CA ALA A 165 -61.67 -12.49 5.28
C ALA A 165 -63.19 -12.59 5.03
N PRO A 166 -63.83 -13.77 5.17
CA PRO A 166 -65.27 -13.86 4.99
C PRO A 166 -65.94 -13.08 6.11
N ALA A 167 -66.89 -12.21 5.73
CA ALA A 167 -67.82 -11.61 6.68
C ALA A 167 -68.51 -12.75 7.43
N SER A 168 -68.10 -12.99 8.67
CA SER A 168 -68.86 -13.82 9.60
C SER A 168 -70.19 -13.11 9.81
N GLU A 169 -71.24 -13.61 9.19
CA GLU A 169 -72.62 -13.15 9.40
C GLU A 169 -72.91 -13.07 10.90
N PRO A 170 -73.47 -11.95 11.40
CA PRO A 170 -73.95 -11.90 12.77
C PRO A 170 -75.13 -12.87 12.90
N ALA A 171 -74.98 -13.90 13.73
CA ALA A 171 -76.05 -14.83 14.07
C ALA A 171 -77.27 -14.05 14.57
N GLU A 172 -78.41 -14.22 13.89
CA GLU A 172 -79.69 -13.66 14.29
C GLU A 172 -80.06 -14.11 15.72
N PRO A 173 -80.65 -13.23 16.54
CA PRO A 173 -81.17 -13.64 17.84
C PRO A 173 -82.42 -14.50 17.62
N VAL A 174 -82.33 -15.77 17.99
CA VAL A 174 -83.50 -16.65 18.06
C VAL A 174 -84.43 -16.10 19.14
N ALA A 175 -85.57 -15.58 18.72
CA ALA A 175 -86.70 -15.30 19.59
C ALA A 175 -87.39 -16.62 19.92
N ASP A 176 -87.28 -17.08 21.17
CA ASP A 176 -88.15 -18.13 21.68
C ASP A 176 -89.44 -17.49 22.21
N ASP A 177 -90.51 -17.71 21.45
CA ASP A 177 -91.90 -17.67 21.93
C ASP A 177 -92.18 -18.93 22.78
N TYR A 178 -93.08 -18.75 23.77
CA TYR A 178 -93.69 -19.69 24.74
C TYR A 178 -93.07 -19.77 26.14
#